data_AF-A0A9W7IFY1-F1
#
_entry.id   AF-A0A9W7IFY1-F1
#
_cell.length_a   1.000
_cell.length_b   1.000
_cell.length_c   1.000
_cell.angle_alpha   90.00
_cell.angle_beta   90.00
_cell.angle_gamma   90.00
#
_symmetry.space_group_name_H-M   'P 1'
#
loop_
_entity.id
_entity.type
_entity.pdbx_description
1 polymer ?
#
loop_
_entity_poly.entity_id
_entity_poly.type
_entity_poly.pdbx_seq_one_letter_code
_entity_poly.pdbx_strand_id
1 'polypeptide(L)'
;MRLFIKSNDYLAWDVIEDGPYIPLKQDSEGKMVLKKKVEMSEEERRKIQINDKALHMLFCSFGPDIYSKVSSIESAKEVWDTLETTYEGTNDVKETKIGILNLSYENFKMEPDETVSKMFDRFSTIVNGLKGFGETIPEDKLVRKLLYSLPESWDGKRTAIIEAKNLKTLKLDELVGSLLTHEIMKQGREEEKKKEEKRVEKLEVEKKKKMGIALKASLLEESSSSEEDELEELAMIAK
;
A
#
# COMPACT_ATOMS: atom_id res chain seq x y z
N MET A 1 15.16 19.44 -0.88
CA MET A 1 16.28 20.23 -1.45
C MET A 1 15.83 21.13 -2.60
N ARG A 2 15.18 20.60 -3.65
CA ARG A 2 14.65 21.39 -4.79
C ARG A 2 13.96 22.70 -4.43
N LEU A 3 12.94 22.65 -3.55
CA LEU A 3 12.19 23.85 -3.15
C LEU A 3 13.07 24.91 -2.49
N PHE A 4 14.00 24.50 -1.62
CA PHE A 4 14.95 25.40 -0.95
C PHE A 4 15.91 26.06 -1.95
N ILE A 5 16.40 25.32 -2.93
CA ILE A 5 17.32 25.88 -3.94
C ILE A 5 16.56 26.86 -4.83
N LYS A 6 15.41 26.45 -5.39
CA LYS A 6 14.57 27.31 -6.24
C LYS A 6 14.09 28.58 -5.54
N SER A 7 13.85 28.54 -4.23
CA SER A 7 13.43 29.73 -3.48
C SER A 7 14.54 30.76 -3.29
N ASN A 8 15.81 30.35 -3.33
CA ASN A 8 16.95 31.23 -3.14
C ASN A 8 17.56 31.69 -4.47
N ASP A 9 17.73 30.77 -5.43
CA ASP A 9 18.22 31.07 -6.78
C ASP A 9 17.67 30.01 -7.75
N TYR A 10 16.73 30.41 -8.61
CA TYR A 10 16.09 29.50 -9.56
C TYR A 10 17.11 28.92 -10.55
N LEU A 11 18.05 29.75 -11.02
CA LEU A 11 19.05 29.34 -12.01
C LEU A 11 20.07 28.36 -11.42
N ALA A 12 20.31 28.42 -10.10
CA ALA A 12 21.15 27.43 -9.43
C ALA A 12 20.56 26.02 -9.51
N TRP A 13 19.23 25.89 -9.49
CA TRP A 13 18.57 24.60 -9.70
C TRP A 13 18.71 24.12 -11.14
N ASP A 14 18.57 25.00 -12.13
CA ASP A 14 18.74 24.64 -13.54
C ASP A 14 20.16 24.11 -13.80
N VAL A 15 21.20 24.70 -13.20
CA VAL A 15 22.58 24.20 -13.29
C VAL A 15 22.75 22.82 -12.62
N ILE A 16 21.99 22.53 -11.56
CA ILE A 16 22.00 21.22 -10.89
C ILE A 16 21.32 20.15 -11.76
N GLU A 17 20.25 20.49 -12.48
CA GLU A 17 19.55 19.55 -13.37
C GLU A 17 20.30 19.35 -14.70
N ASP A 18 20.72 20.45 -15.35
CA ASP A 18 21.20 20.46 -16.73
C ASP A 18 22.73 20.53 -16.87
N GLY A 19 23.45 20.90 -15.82
CA GLY A 19 24.89 21.09 -15.83
C GLY A 19 25.35 22.55 -15.92
N PRO A 20 26.63 22.82 -15.60
CA PRO A 20 27.19 24.16 -15.63
C PRO A 20 27.40 24.67 -17.05
N TYR A 21 27.38 25.99 -17.22
CA TYR A 21 27.77 26.62 -18.47
C TYR A 21 29.26 26.40 -18.76
N ILE A 22 29.59 25.88 -19.95
CA ILE A 22 30.97 25.66 -20.40
C ILE A 22 31.33 26.76 -21.42
N PRO A 23 32.27 27.67 -21.10
CA PRO A 23 32.65 28.75 -22.00
C PRO A 23 33.58 28.23 -23.11
N LEU A 24 33.02 27.98 -24.31
CA LEU A 24 33.76 27.50 -25.47
C LEU A 24 33.96 28.60 -26.53
N LYS A 25 35.07 28.53 -27.26
CA LYS A 25 35.37 29.32 -28.47
C LYS A 25 35.86 28.42 -29.59
N GLN A 26 35.74 28.88 -30.82
CA GLN A 26 36.32 28.21 -31.98
C GLN A 26 37.79 28.64 -32.15
N ASP A 27 38.69 27.68 -32.33
CA ASP A 27 40.09 27.94 -32.66
C ASP A 27 40.29 28.20 -34.16
N SER A 28 41.53 28.47 -34.57
CA SER A 28 41.92 28.72 -35.96
C SER A 28 41.69 27.53 -36.90
N GLU A 29 41.52 26.33 -36.37
CA GLU A 29 41.25 25.09 -37.12
C GLU A 29 39.76 24.73 -37.12
N GLY A 30 38.91 25.56 -36.53
CA GLY A 30 37.47 25.35 -36.47
C GLY A 30 37.00 24.47 -35.30
N LYS A 31 37.89 24.05 -34.40
CA LYS A 31 37.57 23.19 -33.25
C LYS A 31 37.13 24.01 -32.04
N MET A 32 36.17 23.49 -31.28
CA MET A 32 35.71 24.10 -30.03
C MET A 32 36.72 23.84 -28.90
N VAL A 33 37.25 24.90 -28.31
CA VAL A 33 38.20 24.89 -27.19
C VAL A 33 37.70 25.78 -26.05
N LEU A 34 38.10 25.46 -24.82
CA LEU A 34 37.76 26.28 -23.64
C LEU A 34 38.34 27.69 -23.77
N LYS A 35 37.50 28.70 -23.51
CA LYS A 35 37.91 30.10 -23.42
C LYS A 35 38.84 30.30 -22.23
N LYS A 36 39.88 31.11 -22.41
CA LYS A 36 40.71 31.56 -21.28
C LYS A 36 39.90 32.54 -20.44
N LYS A 37 40.16 32.61 -19.12
CA LYS A 37 39.43 33.51 -18.21
C LYS A 37 39.41 34.97 -18.70
N VAL A 38 40.51 35.45 -19.28
CA VAL A 38 40.65 36.82 -19.81
C VAL A 38 39.74 37.12 -21.02
N GLU A 39 39.25 36.10 -21.71
CA GLU A 39 38.42 36.20 -22.92
C GLU A 39 36.92 36.09 -22.62
N MET A 40 36.55 35.79 -21.37
CA MET A 40 35.16 35.57 -20.97
C MET A 40 34.44 36.90 -20.74
N SER A 41 33.28 37.05 -21.36
CA SER A 41 32.39 38.19 -21.12
C SER A 41 31.83 38.20 -19.69
N GLU A 42 31.29 39.33 -19.27
CA GLU A 42 30.68 39.45 -17.94
C GLU A 42 29.45 38.53 -17.79
N GLU A 43 28.67 38.35 -18.85
CA GLU A 43 27.53 37.42 -18.87
C GLU A 43 27.97 35.95 -18.71
N GLU A 44 29.04 35.55 -19.40
CA GLU A 44 29.60 34.19 -19.26
C GLU A 44 30.13 33.96 -17.84
N ARG A 45 30.78 34.96 -17.25
CA ARG A 45 31.25 34.90 -15.85
C ARG A 45 30.07 34.74 -14.88
N ARG A 46 28.96 35.47 -15.11
CA ARG A 46 27.74 35.31 -14.30
C ARG A 46 27.19 33.89 -14.41
N LYS A 47 27.16 33.30 -15.62
CA LYS A 47 26.69 31.92 -15.82
C LYS A 47 27.55 30.88 -15.10
N ILE A 48 28.88 31.05 -15.13
CA ILE A 48 29.82 30.18 -14.39
C ILE A 48 29.58 30.31 -12.88
N GLN A 49 29.38 31.52 -12.37
CA GLN A 49 29.17 31.78 -10.94
C GLN A 49 27.90 31.11 -10.38
N ILE A 50 26.91 30.80 -11.23
CA ILE A 50 25.71 30.07 -10.81
C ILE A 50 26.07 28.65 -10.34
N ASN A 51 27.06 28.00 -10.96
CA ASN A 51 27.56 26.70 -10.50
C ASN A 51 28.19 26.80 -9.11
N ASP A 52 29.03 27.82 -8.87
CA ASP A 52 29.66 28.01 -7.56
C ASP A 52 28.62 28.26 -6.45
N LYS A 53 27.57 29.03 -6.77
CA LYS A 53 26.42 29.20 -5.87
C LYS A 53 25.70 27.89 -5.60
N ALA A 54 25.41 27.11 -6.65
CA ALA A 54 24.74 25.83 -6.53
C ALA A 54 25.56 24.86 -5.64
N LEU A 55 26.87 24.75 -5.89
CA LEU A 55 27.79 23.98 -5.05
C LEU A 55 27.77 24.44 -3.59
N HIS A 56 27.87 25.75 -3.37
CA HIS A 56 27.84 26.29 -2.02
C HIS A 56 26.55 25.91 -1.28
N MET A 57 25.40 26.05 -1.94
CA MET A 57 24.10 25.68 -1.37
C MET A 57 23.99 24.19 -1.07
N LEU A 58 24.49 23.33 -1.96
CA LEU A 58 24.56 21.89 -1.75
C LEU A 58 25.46 21.56 -0.55
N PHE A 59 26.69 22.06 -0.54
CA PHE A 59 27.65 21.77 0.53
C PHE A 59 27.21 22.29 1.91
N CYS A 60 26.58 23.45 1.99
CA CYS A 60 26.01 23.96 3.25
C CYS A 60 24.85 23.10 3.78
N SER A 61 24.21 22.31 2.93
CA SER A 61 23.12 21.44 3.33
C SER A 61 23.57 20.03 3.77
N PHE A 62 24.84 19.70 3.58
CA PHE A 62 25.38 18.37 3.81
C PHE A 62 26.02 18.22 5.19
N GLY A 63 25.87 17.02 5.77
CA GLY A 63 26.67 16.59 6.91
C GLY A 63 28.13 16.29 6.51
N PRO A 64 29.05 16.18 7.49
CA PRO A 64 30.47 15.91 7.23
C PRO A 64 30.72 14.63 6.42
N ASP A 65 29.88 13.61 6.62
CA ASP A 65 29.93 12.30 5.97
C ASP A 65 29.63 12.40 4.47
N ILE A 66 28.64 13.19 4.08
CA ILE A 66 28.29 13.42 2.67
C ILE A 66 29.31 14.36 2.04
N TYR A 67 29.63 15.48 2.71
CA TYR A 67 30.55 16.48 2.21
C TYR A 67 31.92 15.89 1.87
N SER A 68 32.49 15.06 2.74
CA SER A 68 33.80 14.43 2.50
C SER A 68 33.87 13.57 1.23
N LYS A 69 32.74 13.03 0.76
CA LYS A 69 32.67 12.20 -0.45
C LYS A 69 32.60 13.01 -1.74
N VAL A 70 32.02 14.21 -1.69
CA VAL A 70 31.71 15.02 -2.88
C VAL A 70 32.50 16.34 -2.94
N SER A 71 33.30 16.67 -1.93
CA SER A 71 34.00 17.96 -1.81
C SER A 71 35.02 18.24 -2.91
N SER A 72 35.50 17.22 -3.61
CA SER A 72 36.43 17.34 -4.74
C SER A 72 35.74 17.56 -6.09
N ILE A 73 34.41 17.50 -6.15
CA ILE A 73 33.64 17.62 -7.39
C ILE A 73 33.37 19.10 -7.69
N GLU A 74 33.69 19.54 -8.91
CA GLU A 74 33.62 20.96 -9.32
C GLU A 74 32.30 21.34 -10.02
N SER A 75 31.47 20.35 -10.36
CA SER A 75 30.19 20.55 -11.02
C SER A 75 29.05 20.24 -10.05
N ALA A 76 28.14 21.20 -9.85
CA ALA A 76 26.96 20.98 -8.99
C ALA A 76 26.08 19.82 -9.51
N LYS A 77 26.03 19.65 -10.84
CA LYS A 77 25.38 18.51 -11.50
C LYS A 77 26.05 17.19 -11.14
N GLU A 78 27.37 17.11 -11.21
CA GLU A 78 28.10 15.88 -10.86
C GLU A 78 27.96 15.54 -9.36
N VAL A 79 27.95 16.54 -8.47
CA VAL A 79 27.64 16.33 -7.05
C VAL A 79 26.25 15.72 -6.91
N TRP A 80 25.26 16.30 -7.59
CA TRP A 80 23.88 15.82 -7.55
C TRP A 80 23.74 14.39 -8.10
N ASP A 81 24.34 14.11 -9.26
CA ASP A 81 24.32 12.78 -9.89
C ASP A 81 25.02 11.73 -9.02
N THR A 82 26.10 12.10 -8.34
CA THR A 82 26.80 11.23 -7.39
C THR A 82 25.91 10.89 -6.20
N LEU A 83 25.19 11.88 -5.65
CA LEU A 83 24.25 11.66 -4.55
C LEU A 83 23.07 10.80 -4.99
N GLU A 84 22.49 11.10 -6.14
CA GLU A 84 21.42 10.32 -6.74
C GLU A 84 21.86 8.85 -6.90
N THR A 85 23.04 8.62 -7.46
CA THR A 85 23.61 7.26 -7.59
C THR A 85 23.86 6.59 -6.25
N THR A 86 24.36 7.34 -5.25
CA THR A 86 24.70 6.80 -3.93
C THR A 86 23.46 6.40 -3.13
N TYR A 87 22.39 7.19 -3.20
CA TYR A 87 21.20 7.01 -2.35
C TYR A 87 20.04 6.32 -3.06
N GLU A 88 19.83 6.58 -4.36
CA GLU A 88 18.76 5.95 -5.13
C GLU A 88 19.24 4.70 -5.87
N GLY A 89 20.55 4.59 -6.09
CA GLY A 89 21.21 3.55 -6.87
C GLY A 89 21.54 4.02 -8.29
N THR A 90 22.32 3.23 -9.02
CA THR A 90 22.59 3.44 -10.44
C THR A 90 21.31 3.36 -11.28
N ASN A 91 21.37 3.83 -12.53
CA ASN A 91 20.25 3.69 -13.47
C ASN A 91 19.78 2.22 -13.58
N ASP A 92 20.69 1.26 -13.65
CA ASP A 92 20.35 -0.17 -13.68
C ASP A 92 19.57 -0.62 -12.43
N VAL A 93 19.95 -0.12 -11.25
CA VAL A 93 19.24 -0.40 -9.99
C VAL A 93 17.85 0.25 -10.01
N LYS A 94 17.72 1.47 -10.53
CA LYS A 94 16.43 2.15 -10.69
C LYS A 94 15.52 1.39 -11.63
N GLU A 95 15.99 1.02 -12.82
CA GLU A 95 15.24 0.21 -13.80
C GLU A 95 14.82 -1.14 -13.21
N THR A 96 15.70 -1.81 -12.46
CA THR A 96 15.36 -3.05 -11.77
C THR A 96 14.25 -2.85 -10.74
N LYS A 97 14.32 -1.78 -9.92
CA LYS A 97 13.28 -1.45 -8.93
C LYS A 97 11.94 -1.16 -9.62
N ILE A 98 11.95 -0.39 -10.72
CA ILE A 98 10.76 -0.13 -11.55
C ILE A 98 10.18 -1.45 -12.07
N GLY A 99 11.01 -2.34 -12.62
CA GLY A 99 10.59 -3.65 -13.10
C GLY A 99 9.92 -4.51 -12.02
N ILE A 100 10.48 -4.55 -10.82
CA ILE A 100 9.90 -5.26 -9.67
C ILE A 100 8.56 -4.65 -9.25
N LEU A 101 8.46 -3.32 -9.22
CA LEU A 101 7.22 -2.62 -8.89
C LEU A 101 6.13 -2.86 -9.94
N ASN A 102 6.50 -2.82 -11.23
CA ASN A 102 5.58 -3.14 -12.33
C ASN A 102 5.08 -4.57 -12.25
N LEU A 103 5.96 -5.54 -12.00
CA LEU A 103 5.56 -6.94 -11.77
C LEU A 103 4.63 -7.09 -10.55
N SER A 104 4.93 -6.36 -9.46
CA SER A 104 4.10 -6.36 -8.25
C SER A 104 2.73 -5.74 -8.52
N TYR A 105 2.67 -4.67 -9.32
CA TYR A 105 1.42 -4.06 -9.77
C TYR A 105 0.64 -5.02 -10.66
N GLU A 106 1.24 -5.59 -11.70
CA GLU A 106 0.59 -6.52 -12.63
C GLU A 106 0.02 -7.76 -11.93
N ASN A 107 0.75 -8.32 -10.96
CA ASN A 107 0.32 -9.49 -10.19
C ASN A 107 -0.50 -9.13 -8.94
N PHE A 108 -0.78 -7.85 -8.71
CA PHE A 108 -1.46 -7.41 -7.51
C PHE A 108 -2.84 -8.07 -7.38
N LYS A 109 -3.06 -8.70 -6.23
CA LYS A 109 -4.29 -9.33 -5.80
C LYS A 109 -4.44 -9.15 -4.29
N MET A 110 -5.68 -9.19 -3.82
CA MET A 110 -5.98 -9.27 -2.40
C MET A 110 -5.51 -10.63 -1.87
N GLU A 111 -4.77 -10.62 -0.76
CA GLU A 111 -4.32 -11.85 -0.11
C GLU A 111 -5.46 -12.50 0.69
N PRO A 112 -5.38 -13.81 1.00
CA PRO A 112 -6.31 -14.47 1.91
C PRO A 112 -6.34 -13.75 3.27
N ASP A 113 -7.55 -13.54 3.80
CA ASP A 113 -7.80 -12.89 5.10
C ASP A 113 -7.24 -11.45 5.22
N GLU A 114 -6.85 -10.84 4.10
CA GLU A 114 -6.49 -9.43 4.04
C GLU A 114 -7.73 -8.55 4.21
N THR A 115 -7.61 -7.40 4.85
CA THR A 115 -8.69 -6.40 4.90
C THR A 115 -8.56 -5.41 3.74
N VAL A 116 -9.65 -4.77 3.35
CA VAL A 116 -9.63 -3.75 2.29
C VAL A 116 -8.63 -2.63 2.60
N SER A 117 -8.51 -2.21 3.87
CA SER A 117 -7.52 -1.18 4.27
C SER A 117 -6.09 -1.64 4.00
N LYS A 118 -5.73 -2.87 4.42
CA LYS A 118 -4.37 -3.41 4.23
C LYS A 118 -4.04 -3.61 2.75
N MET A 119 -5.02 -4.10 1.98
CA MET A 119 -4.92 -4.21 0.53
C MET A 119 -4.64 -2.84 -0.09
N PHE A 120 -5.39 -1.81 0.30
CA PHE A 120 -5.21 -0.46 -0.23
C PHE A 120 -3.87 0.17 0.15
N ASP A 121 -3.38 -0.05 1.37
CA ASP A 121 -2.07 0.43 1.81
C ASP A 121 -0.94 -0.19 0.97
N ARG A 122 -0.99 -1.50 0.72
CA ARG A 122 -0.06 -2.21 -0.18
C ARG A 122 -0.14 -1.66 -1.61
N PHE A 123 -1.36 -1.51 -2.14
CA PHE A 123 -1.57 -0.97 -3.48
C PHE A 123 -0.99 0.45 -3.62
N SER A 124 -1.28 1.31 -2.64
CA SER A 124 -0.78 2.69 -2.60
C SER A 124 0.74 2.74 -2.50
N THR A 125 1.36 1.83 -1.75
CA THR A 125 2.82 1.72 -1.67
C THR A 125 3.44 1.43 -3.04
N ILE A 126 2.86 0.50 -3.80
CA ILE A 126 3.34 0.15 -5.15
C ILE A 126 3.17 1.35 -6.11
N VAL A 127 1.97 1.93 -6.15
CA VAL A 127 1.64 3.05 -7.05
C VAL A 127 2.49 4.29 -6.74
N ASN A 128 2.68 4.61 -5.45
CA ASN A 128 3.54 5.72 -5.05
C ASN A 128 5.01 5.45 -5.35
N GLY A 129 5.46 4.19 -5.24
CA GLY A 129 6.79 3.77 -5.67
C GLY A 129 7.01 4.06 -7.15
N LEU A 130 6.11 3.59 -8.02
CA LEU A 130 6.16 3.84 -9.47
C LEU A 130 6.15 5.34 -9.79
N LYS A 131 5.25 6.09 -9.14
CA LYS A 131 5.17 7.55 -9.28
C LYS A 131 6.45 8.25 -8.85
N GLY A 132 7.12 7.75 -7.80
CA GLY A 132 8.41 8.26 -7.33
C GLY A 132 9.53 8.14 -8.37
N PHE A 133 9.44 7.15 -9.26
CA PHE A 133 10.34 6.97 -10.41
C PHE A 133 9.83 7.62 -11.70
N GLY A 134 8.78 8.42 -11.64
CA GLY A 134 8.20 9.12 -12.79
C GLY A 134 7.13 8.34 -13.55
N GLU A 135 6.84 7.09 -13.19
CA GLU A 135 5.78 6.30 -13.81
C GLU A 135 4.42 6.62 -13.18
N THR A 136 3.62 7.43 -13.88
CA THR A 136 2.27 7.77 -13.42
C THR A 136 1.22 6.92 -14.11
N ILE A 137 0.46 6.16 -13.32
CA ILE A 137 -0.65 5.34 -13.81
C ILE A 137 -1.95 6.17 -13.76
N PRO A 138 -2.72 6.25 -14.86
CA PRO A 138 -4.03 6.90 -14.89
C PRO A 138 -5.00 6.35 -13.83
N GLU A 139 -5.81 7.23 -13.25
CA GLU A 139 -6.71 6.88 -12.13
C GLU A 139 -7.74 5.81 -12.52
N ASP A 140 -8.27 5.83 -13.75
CA ASP A 140 -9.21 4.83 -14.24
C ASP A 140 -8.58 3.42 -14.31
N LYS A 141 -7.29 3.33 -14.65
CA LYS A 141 -6.54 2.08 -14.61
C LYS A 141 -6.34 1.60 -13.18
N LEU A 142 -6.03 2.51 -12.24
CA LEU A 142 -5.89 2.18 -10.82
C LEU A 142 -7.20 1.62 -10.24
N VAL A 143 -8.32 2.29 -10.52
CA VAL A 143 -9.67 1.87 -10.09
C VAL A 143 -10.01 0.49 -10.62
N ARG A 144 -9.82 0.26 -11.92
CA ARG A 144 -10.05 -1.06 -12.52
C ARG A 144 -9.13 -2.10 -11.89
N LYS A 145 -7.85 -1.79 -11.75
CA LYS A 145 -6.88 -2.72 -11.20
C LYS A 145 -7.29 -3.17 -9.80
N LEU A 146 -7.54 -2.23 -8.90
CA LEU A 146 -7.94 -2.54 -7.52
C LEU A 146 -9.26 -3.34 -7.49
N LEU A 147 -10.24 -2.98 -8.33
CA LEU A 147 -11.52 -3.67 -8.41
C LEU A 147 -11.41 -5.12 -8.89
N TYR A 148 -10.55 -5.39 -9.89
CA TYR A 148 -10.32 -6.75 -10.42
C TYR A 148 -9.33 -7.56 -9.58
N SER A 149 -8.59 -6.92 -8.67
CA SER A 149 -7.73 -7.59 -7.70
C SER A 149 -8.48 -8.17 -6.49
N LEU A 150 -9.79 -7.91 -6.37
CA LEU A 150 -10.65 -8.47 -5.31
C LEU A 150 -10.92 -9.97 -5.55
N PRO A 151 -11.03 -10.78 -4.49
CA PRO A 151 -11.26 -12.22 -4.62
C PRO A 151 -12.73 -12.51 -4.98
N GLU A 152 -13.01 -13.75 -5.39
CA GLU A 152 -14.33 -14.18 -5.88
C GLU A 152 -15.48 -13.92 -4.87
N SER A 153 -15.16 -13.92 -3.57
CA SER A 153 -16.14 -13.59 -2.51
C SER A 153 -16.70 -12.16 -2.58
N TRP A 154 -16.11 -11.29 -3.41
CA TRP A 154 -16.54 -9.92 -3.64
C TRP A 154 -17.31 -9.72 -4.96
N ASP A 155 -17.56 -10.79 -5.73
CA ASP A 155 -18.16 -10.72 -7.07
C ASP A 155 -19.48 -9.95 -7.10
N GLY A 156 -20.38 -10.20 -6.14
CA GLY A 156 -21.64 -9.46 -6.05
C GLY A 156 -21.45 -7.95 -5.86
N LYS A 157 -20.48 -7.55 -5.03
CA LYS A 157 -20.15 -6.13 -4.81
C LYS A 157 -19.45 -5.54 -6.04
N ARG A 158 -18.56 -6.29 -6.69
CA ARG A 158 -17.87 -5.88 -7.91
C ARG A 158 -18.86 -5.62 -9.04
N THR A 159 -19.78 -6.54 -9.32
CA THR A 159 -20.82 -6.36 -10.34
C THR A 159 -21.68 -5.14 -10.06
N ALA A 160 -22.15 -4.97 -8.81
CA ALA A 160 -22.95 -3.81 -8.43
C ALA A 160 -22.22 -2.47 -8.67
N ILE A 161 -20.90 -2.40 -8.42
CA ILE A 161 -20.11 -1.19 -8.72
C ILE A 161 -20.00 -0.97 -10.23
N ILE A 162 -19.72 -2.03 -11.00
CA ILE A 162 -19.58 -1.96 -12.47
C ILE A 162 -20.88 -1.46 -13.12
N GLU A 163 -22.03 -1.94 -12.64
CA GLU A 163 -23.34 -1.56 -13.18
C GLU A 163 -23.77 -0.15 -12.75
N ALA A 164 -23.48 0.25 -11.51
CA ALA A 164 -23.96 1.52 -10.96
C ALA A 164 -23.04 2.71 -11.27
N LYS A 165 -21.75 2.49 -11.53
CA LYS A 165 -20.76 3.58 -11.64
C LYS A 165 -20.00 3.55 -12.96
N ASN A 166 -19.64 4.74 -13.47
CA ASN A 166 -18.73 4.87 -14.59
C ASN A 166 -17.27 4.75 -14.14
N LEU A 167 -16.63 3.63 -14.41
CA LEU A 167 -15.23 3.36 -14.01
C LEU A 167 -14.20 4.31 -14.64
N LYS A 168 -14.54 5.05 -15.70
CA LYS A 168 -13.61 6.04 -16.29
C LYS A 168 -13.53 7.34 -15.49
N THR A 169 -14.56 7.65 -14.72
CA THR A 169 -14.67 8.91 -13.95
C THR A 169 -14.70 8.68 -12.44
N LEU A 170 -14.87 7.42 -12.02
CA LEU A 170 -14.84 7.03 -10.62
C LEU A 170 -13.45 7.32 -10.04
N LYS A 171 -13.42 7.98 -8.88
CA LYS A 171 -12.19 8.21 -8.13
C LYS A 171 -11.79 6.99 -7.32
N LEU A 172 -10.48 6.82 -7.11
CA LEU A 172 -9.96 5.70 -6.32
C LEU A 172 -10.48 5.71 -4.88
N ASP A 173 -10.52 6.88 -4.24
CA ASP A 173 -11.01 7.03 -2.86
C ASP A 173 -12.50 6.65 -2.72
N GLU A 174 -13.31 6.96 -3.73
CA GLU A 174 -14.73 6.58 -3.75
C GLU A 174 -14.93 5.07 -3.90
N LEU A 175 -14.07 4.40 -4.68
CA LEU A 175 -14.06 2.94 -4.77
C LEU A 175 -13.71 2.34 -3.41
N VAL A 176 -12.60 2.76 -2.82
CA VAL A 176 -12.11 2.27 -1.51
C VAL A 176 -13.17 2.48 -0.43
N GLY A 177 -13.78 3.66 -0.36
CA GLY A 177 -14.86 3.95 0.59
C GLY A 177 -16.07 3.02 0.42
N SER A 178 -16.44 2.68 -0.82
CA SER A 178 -17.53 1.73 -1.09
C SER A 178 -17.18 0.30 -0.66
N LEU A 179 -15.93 -0.10 -0.83
CA LEU A 179 -15.43 -1.42 -0.42
C LEU A 179 -15.35 -1.53 1.11
N LEU A 180 -14.81 -0.52 1.79
CA LEU A 180 -14.76 -0.46 3.26
C LEU A 180 -16.15 -0.52 3.88
N THR A 181 -17.10 0.25 3.33
CA THR A 181 -18.50 0.20 3.80
C THR A 181 -19.08 -1.21 3.69
N HIS A 182 -18.79 -1.91 2.59
CA HIS A 182 -19.24 -3.28 2.38
C HIS A 182 -18.56 -4.27 3.35
N GLU A 183 -17.26 -4.11 3.61
CA GLU A 183 -16.51 -4.92 4.59
C GLU A 183 -17.13 -4.82 5.99
N ILE A 184 -17.38 -3.60 6.46
CA ILE A 184 -18.00 -3.34 7.77
C ILE A 184 -19.38 -4.00 7.87
N MET A 185 -20.21 -3.83 6.83
CA MET A 185 -21.54 -4.47 6.79
C MET A 185 -21.46 -6.00 6.77
N LYS A 186 -20.47 -6.56 6.08
CA LYS A 186 -20.26 -8.02 6.02
C LYS A 186 -19.86 -8.57 7.39
N GLN A 187 -18.92 -7.92 8.07
CA GLN A 187 -18.51 -8.29 9.43
C GLN A 187 -19.67 -8.24 10.42
N GLY A 188 -20.48 -7.18 10.41
CA GLY A 188 -21.66 -7.08 11.28
C GLY A 188 -22.65 -8.23 11.07
N ARG A 189 -22.93 -8.61 9.82
CA ARG A 189 -23.82 -9.75 9.50
C ARG A 189 -23.23 -11.08 9.95
N GLU A 190 -21.92 -11.28 9.84
CA GLU A 190 -21.25 -12.50 10.29
C GLU A 190 -21.28 -12.63 11.82
N GLU A 191 -21.13 -11.54 12.54
CA GLU A 191 -21.28 -11.52 14.00
C GLU A 191 -22.71 -11.86 14.45
N GLU A 192 -23.72 -11.33 13.76
CA GLU A 192 -25.13 -11.67 14.02
C GLU A 192 -25.43 -13.15 13.76
N LYS A 193 -24.97 -13.69 12.63
CA LYS A 193 -25.11 -15.12 12.31
C LYS A 193 -24.47 -16.01 13.38
N LYS A 194 -23.25 -15.70 13.80
CA LYS A 194 -22.56 -16.45 14.87
C LYS A 194 -23.31 -16.40 16.21
N LYS A 195 -23.97 -15.27 16.52
CA LYS A 195 -24.80 -15.15 17.73
C LYS A 195 -26.06 -16.00 17.64
N GLU A 196 -26.69 -16.04 16.47
CA GLU A 196 -27.89 -16.85 16.24
C GLU A 196 -27.58 -18.35 16.22
N GLU A 197 -26.50 -18.77 15.56
CA GLU A 197 -26.02 -20.16 15.57
C GLU A 197 -25.77 -20.65 17.01
N LYS A 198 -25.09 -19.85 17.84
CA LYS A 198 -24.89 -20.16 19.27
C LYS A 198 -26.19 -20.24 20.06
N ARG A 199 -27.20 -19.42 19.73
CA ARG A 199 -28.54 -19.49 20.36
C ARG A 199 -29.25 -20.79 19.98
N VAL A 200 -29.24 -21.15 18.70
CA VAL A 200 -29.87 -22.37 18.20
C VAL A 200 -29.21 -23.61 18.81
N GLU A 201 -27.87 -23.66 18.81
CA GLU A 201 -27.11 -24.76 19.42
C GLU A 201 -27.43 -24.92 20.92
N LYS A 202 -27.48 -23.81 21.66
CA LYS A 202 -27.86 -23.84 23.08
C LYS A 202 -29.29 -24.36 23.30
N LEU A 203 -30.24 -23.94 22.46
CA LEU A 203 -31.63 -24.41 22.52
C LEU A 203 -31.74 -25.91 22.18
N GLU A 204 -30.97 -26.42 21.22
CA GLU A 204 -30.93 -27.85 20.90
C GLU A 204 -30.34 -28.69 22.04
N VAL A 205 -29.25 -28.21 22.67
CA VAL A 205 -28.65 -28.88 23.83
C VAL A 205 -29.63 -28.92 25.00
N GLU A 206 -30.35 -27.82 25.29
CA GLU A 206 -31.37 -27.79 26.34
C GLU A 206 -32.55 -28.73 26.04
N LYS A 207 -33.01 -28.80 24.78
CA LYS A 207 -34.05 -29.75 24.35
C LYS A 207 -33.60 -31.21 24.56
N LYS A 208 -32.38 -31.56 24.14
CA LYS A 208 -31.81 -32.91 24.34
C LYS A 208 -31.71 -33.26 25.83
N LYS A 209 -31.31 -32.32 26.68
CA LYS A 209 -31.24 -32.52 28.14
C LYS A 209 -32.61 -32.76 28.76
N LYS A 210 -33.63 -31.97 28.39
CA LYS A 210 -35.01 -32.15 28.87
C LYS A 210 -35.61 -33.48 28.43
N MET A 211 -35.39 -33.88 27.17
CA MET A 211 -35.85 -35.17 26.64
C MET A 211 -35.21 -36.36 27.38
N GLY A 212 -33.91 -36.28 27.69
CA GLY A 212 -33.23 -37.31 28.48
C GLY A 212 -33.75 -37.43 29.91
N ILE A 213 -34.15 -36.33 30.54
CA ILE A 213 -34.78 -36.33 31.87
C ILE A 213 -36.16 -36.98 31.81
N ALA A 214 -36.98 -36.61 30.82
CA ALA A 214 -38.32 -37.18 30.63
C ALA A 214 -38.29 -38.69 30.41
N LEU A 215 -37.38 -39.18 29.55
CA LEU A 215 -37.19 -40.61 29.31
C LEU A 215 -36.76 -41.38 30.58
N LYS A 216 -35.94 -40.75 31.43
CA LYS A 216 -35.48 -41.38 32.67
C LYS A 216 -36.56 -41.42 33.74
N ALA A 217 -37.45 -40.41 33.78
CA ALA A 217 -38.59 -40.37 34.69
C ALA A 217 -39.64 -41.44 34.33
N SER A 218 -39.95 -41.62 33.04
CA SER A 218 -40.89 -42.66 32.61
C SER A 218 -40.41 -44.09 32.93
N LEU A 219 -39.10 -44.34 32.85
CA LEU A 219 -38.50 -45.63 33.24
C LEU A 219 -38.59 -45.89 34.76
N LEU A 220 -38.56 -44.84 35.57
CA LEU A 220 -38.69 -44.96 37.03
C LEU A 220 -40.13 -45.26 37.44
N GLU A 221 -41.13 -44.65 36.78
CA GLU A 221 -42.54 -44.94 37.02
C GLU A 221 -42.94 -46.38 36.60
N GLU A 222 -42.37 -46.93 35.52
CA GLU A 222 -42.57 -48.34 35.16
C GLU A 222 -41.91 -49.31 36.16
N SER A 223 -40.78 -48.93 36.77
CA SER A 223 -40.11 -49.76 37.79
C SER A 223 -40.79 -49.72 39.16
N SER A 224 -41.45 -48.62 39.55
CA SER A 224 -42.19 -48.56 40.81
C SER A 224 -43.56 -49.23 40.72
N SER A 225 -44.15 -49.31 39.53
CA SER A 225 -45.41 -50.05 39.31
C SER A 225 -45.24 -51.57 39.43
N SER A 226 -44.01 -52.09 39.39
CA SER A 226 -43.75 -53.54 39.46
C SER A 226 -43.48 -54.04 40.89
N GLU A 227 -43.21 -53.15 41.85
CA GLU A 227 -42.92 -53.51 43.24
C GLU A 227 -44.16 -53.41 44.16
N GLU A 228 -45.22 -52.71 43.77
CA GLU A 228 -46.47 -52.65 44.55
C GLU A 228 -47.34 -53.91 44.39
N ASP A 229 -47.25 -54.62 43.26
CA ASP A 229 -48.07 -55.82 43.00
C ASP A 229 -47.61 -57.07 43.81
N GLU A 230 -46.36 -57.14 44.26
CA GLU A 230 -45.85 -58.29 45.05
C GLU A 230 -46.15 -58.19 46.56
N LEU A 231 -46.47 -57.00 47.08
CA LEU A 231 -46.78 -56.80 48.51
C LEU A 231 -48.25 -57.10 48.85
N GLU A 232 -49.15 -57.07 47.87
CA GLU A 232 -50.58 -57.31 48.09
C GLU A 232 -50.94 -58.80 48.06
N GLU A 233 -50.14 -59.64 47.41
CA GLU A 233 -50.33 -61.10 47.37
C GLU A 233 -49.88 -61.80 48.68
N LEU A 234 -48.85 -61.28 49.36
CA LEU A 234 -48.37 -61.82 50.64
C LEU A 234 -49.29 -61.48 51.83
N ALA A 235 -50.09 -60.42 51.74
CA ALA A 235 -51.04 -60.04 52.78
C ALA A 235 -52.31 -60.92 52.82
N MET A 236 -52.63 -61.63 51.73
CA MET A 236 -53.80 -62.52 51.67
C MET A 236 -53.55 -63.96 52.17
N ILE A 237 -52.30 -64.37 52.40
CA ILE A 237 -51.95 -65.74 52.84
C ILE A 237 -51.96 -65.88 54.38
N ALA A 238 -52.07 -64.78 55.14
CA ALA A 238 -51.94 -64.78 56.61
C ALA A 238 -53.26 -64.70 57.40
N LYS A 239 -54.40 -65.15 56.85
CA LYS A 239 -55.69 -65.18 57.57
C LYS A 239 -56.32 -66.57 57.63
#